data_AF-A0A1V5D6Y1-F1
#
_entry.id   AF-A0A1V5D6Y1-F1
#
_cell.length_a   1.000
_cell.length_b   1.000
_cell.length_c   1.000
_cell.angle_alpha   90.00
_cell.angle_beta   90.00
_cell.angle_gamma   90.00
#
_symmetry.space_group_name_H-M   'P 1'
#
loop_
_entity.id
_entity.type
_entity.pdbx_description
1 polymer ?
#
loop_
_entity_poly.entity_id
_entity_poly.type
_entity_poly.pdbx_seq_one_letter_code
_entity_poly.pdbx_strand_id
1 'polypeptide(L)' 'MVVDASEVYLKAGDAVDIPIGSAHRIMNTGTENLVFIEIQTGDYLGEDDIERLQDDYGRVH' A
#
# COMPACT_ATOMS: atom_id res chain seq x y z
N MET A 1 4.24 -6.94 -3.25
CA MET A 1 4.32 -5.54 -2.80
C MET A 1 5.38 -4.86 -3.64
N VAL A 2 5.18 -3.61 -4.03
CA VAL A 2 6.22 -2.76 -4.61
C VAL A 2 6.39 -1.57 -3.68
N VAL A 3 7.62 -1.22 -3.32
CA VAL A 3 7.98 0.01 -2.58
C VAL A 3 9.13 0.67 -3.33
N ASP A 4 8.95 1.91 -3.79
CA ASP A 4 9.96 2.66 -4.56
C ASP A 4 10.64 1.82 -5.67
N ALA A 5 9.80 1.17 -6.48
CA ALA A 5 10.18 0.26 -7.57
C ALA A 5 10.85 -1.07 -7.16
N SER A 6 11.03 -1.33 -5.87
CA SER A 6 11.56 -2.61 -5.38
C SER A 6 10.44 -3.61 -5.13
N GLU A 7 10.53 -4.79 -5.75
CA GLU A 7 9.59 -5.88 -5.52
C GLU A 7 9.86 -6.62 -4.21
N VAL A 8 8.82 -6.78 -3.40
CA VAL A 8 8.83 -7.53 -2.15
C VAL A 8 7.72 -8.58 -2.19
N TYR A 9 8.12 -9.84 -2.01
CA TYR A 9 7.20 -10.99 -1.92
C TYR A 9 6.90 -11.25 -0.45
N LEU A 10 5.60 -11.26 -0.10
CA LEU A 10 5.11 -11.43 1.26
C LEU A 10 4.22 -12.67 1.35
N LYS A 11 4.27 -13.34 2.49
CA LYS A 11 3.40 -14.45 2.88
C LYS A 11 2.49 -14.02 4.04
N ALA A 12 1.53 -14.88 4.39
CA ALA A 12 0.69 -14.65 5.55
C ALA A 12 1.54 -14.54 6.83
N GLY A 13 1.35 -13.45 7.58
CA GLY A 13 2.12 -13.14 8.79
C GLY A 13 3.35 -12.28 8.56
N ASP A 14 3.77 -12.06 7.31
CA ASP A 14 4.85 -11.11 7.01
C ASP A 14 4.37 -9.67 7.14
N ALA A 15 5.30 -8.77 7.42
CA ALA A 15 5.08 -7.33 7.49
C ALA A 15 6.14 -6.59 6.67
N VAL A 16 5.82 -5.39 6.23
CA VAL A 16 6.73 -4.48 5.56
C VAL A 16 6.48 -3.07 6.07
N ASP A 17 7.55 -2.37 6.45
CA ASP A 17 7.49 -0.96 6.79
C ASP A 17 7.56 -0.13 5.51
N ILE A 18 6.66 0.83 5.38
CA ILE A 18 6.58 1.73 4.25
C ILE A 18 7.09 3.09 4.72
N PRO A 19 8.24 3.58 4.22
CA PRO A 19 8.74 4.88 4.60
C PRO A 19 7.79 6.01 4.18
N ILE A 20 7.85 7.13 4.90
CA ILE A 20 7.09 8.33 4.55
C ILE A 20 7.43 8.79 3.12
N GLY A 21 6.40 9.08 2.33
CA GLY A 21 6.54 9.50 0.94
C GLY A 21 6.89 8.40 -0.06
N SER A 22 7.08 7.15 0.38
CA SER A 22 7.36 6.04 -0.53
C SER A 22 6.12 5.63 -1.31
N ALA A 23 6.26 5.60 -2.64
CA ALA A 23 5.23 5.06 -3.50
C ALA A 23 5.16 3.55 -3.31
N HIS A 24 3.96 3.03 -3.02
CA HIS A 24 3.78 1.62 -2.79
C HIS A 24 2.51 1.04 -3.43
N ARG A 25 2.54 -0.24 -3.76
CA ARG A 25 1.40 -0.98 -4.32
C ARG A 25 1.39 -2.43 -3.84
N ILE A 26 0.23 -2.89 -3.41
CA ILE A 26 -0.02 -4.31 -3.12
C ILE A 26 -0.73 -4.95 -4.33
N MET A 27 -0.29 -6.14 -4.72
CA MET A 27 -0.92 -6.97 -5.74
C MET A 27 -1.09 -8.37 -5.15
N ASN A 28 -2.29 -8.94 -5.27
CA ASN A 28 -2.53 -10.34 -4.97
C ASN A 28 -2.12 -11.20 -6.17
N THR A 29 -1.07 -12.00 -6.01
CA THR A 29 -0.59 -12.94 -7.05
C THR A 29 -1.13 -14.36 -6.86
N GLY A 30 -1.87 -14.60 -5.78
CA GLY A 30 -2.49 -15.89 -5.47
C GLY A 30 -3.89 -16.04 -6.06
N THR A 31 -4.46 -17.24 -5.88
CA THR A 31 -5.84 -17.56 -6.30
C THR A 31 -6.88 -17.32 -5.21
N GLU A 32 -6.44 -17.22 -3.96
CA GLU A 32 -7.29 -16.97 -2.79
C GLU A 32 -7.39 -15.48 -2.49
N ASN A 33 -8.42 -15.07 -1.76
CA ASN A 33 -8.57 -13.68 -1.33
C ASN A 33 -7.44 -13.24 -0.40
N LEU A 34 -6.79 -12.13 -0.73
CA LEU A 34 -5.81 -11.49 0.11
C LEU A 34 -6.50 -10.63 1.17
N VAL A 35 -6.17 -10.86 2.44
CA VAL A 35 -6.54 -10.01 3.57
C VAL A 35 -5.26 -9.46 4.17
N PHE A 36 -5.19 -8.14 4.35
CA PHE A 36 -4.06 -7.47 4.97
C PHE A 36 -4.56 -6.33 5.86
N ILE A 37 -3.70 -5.86 6.75
CA ILE A 37 -3.96 -4.73 7.62
C ILE A 37 -2.91 -3.67 7.29
N GLU A 38 -3.37 -2.45 7.00
CA GLU A 38 -2.52 -1.28 6.90
C GLU A 38 -2.67 -0.46 8.17
N ILE A 39 -1.56 -0.09 8.77
CA ILE A 39 -1.52 0.74 9.98
C ILE A 39 -0.72 1.98 9.62
N GLN A 40 -1.38 3.13 9.63
CA GLN A 40 -0.72 4.42 9.45
C GLN A 40 -0.34 4.97 10.83
N THR A 41 0.91 5.39 10.98
CA THR A 41 1.46 5.93 12.23
C THR A 41 2.01 7.32 11.97
N GLY A 42 1.60 8.30 12.79
CA GLY A 42 1.97 9.69 12.62
C GLY A 42 1.04 10.63 13.37
N ASP A 43 1.42 11.90 13.45
CA ASP A 43 0.66 12.93 14.16
C ASP A 43 -0.52 13.48 13.34
N TYR A 44 -0.51 13.24 12.02
CA TYR A 44 -1.55 13.64 11.07
C TYR A 44 -1.84 12.50 10.10
N LEU A 45 -3.13 12.18 9.91
CA LEU A 45 -3.62 11.05 9.10
C LEU A 45 -4.78 11.50 8.18
N GLY A 46 -4.73 12.75 7.71
CA GLY A 46 -5.77 13.31 6.85
C GLY A 46 -5.80 12.63 5.47
N GLU A 47 -6.97 12.55 4.84
CA GLU A 47 -7.09 12.00 3.48
C GLU A 47 -6.37 12.84 2.43
N ASP A 48 -6.08 14.11 2.74
CA ASP A 48 -5.29 15.03 1.93
C ASP A 48 -3.79 14.72 1.94
N ASP A 49 -3.32 13.87 2.86
CA ASP A 49 -1.93 13.38 2.91
C ASP A 49 -1.70 12.15 2.01
N ILE A 50 -2.76 11.60 1.41
CA ILE A 50 -2.69 10.41 0.56
C ILE A 50 -2.68 10.80 -0.91
N GLU A 51 -1.49 10.80 -1.51
CA GLU A 51 -1.33 10.95 -2.96
C GLU A 51 -1.61 9.62 -3.68
N ARG A 52 -2.61 9.61 -4.57
CA ARG A 52 -2.97 8.44 -5.38
C ARG A 52 -2.36 8.57 -6.77
N LEU A 53 -1.28 7.81 -7.02
CA LEU A 53 -0.50 7.89 -8.27
C LEU A 53 -1.18 7.20 -9.47
N GLN A 54 -2.00 6.18 -9.21
CA GLN A 54 -2.86 5.54 -10.19
C GLN A 54 -4.21 5.27 -9.54
N ASP A 55 -5.26 5.73 -10.19
CA ASP A 55 -6.63 5.47 -9.78
C ASP A 55 -7.34 4.64 -10.84
N ASP A 56 -7.17 3.32 -10.72
CA ASP A 56 -7.86 2.35 -11.57
C ASP A 56 -9.39 2.34 -11.33
N TYR A 57 -9.88 3.06 -10.31
CA TYR A 57 -11.28 3.08 -9.86
C TYR A 57 -12.01 4.40 -10.11
N GLY A 58 -11.37 5.41 -10.73
CA GLY A 58 -12.01 6.66 -11.16
C GLY A 58 -12.60 7.52 -10.03
N ARG A 59 -12.09 7.39 -8.82
CA ARG A 59 -12.34 8.28 -7.66
C ARG A 59 -11.55 9.57 -7.83
N VAL A 60 -11.94 10.36 -8.83
CA VAL A 60 -11.43 11.72 -8.99
C VAL A 60 -12.03 12.60 -7.89
N HIS A 61 -11.19 13.26 -7.12
CA HIS A 61 -11.57 14.47 -6.38
C HIS A 61 -11.33 15.69 -7.25
#